data_AF-A0A5C7LE60-F1
#
_entry.id   AF-A0A5C7LE60-F1
#
_cell.length_a   1.000
_cell.length_b   1.000
_cell.length_c   1.000
_cell.angle_alpha   90.00
_cell.angle_beta   90.00
_cell.angle_gamma   90.00
#
_symmetry.space_group_name_H-M   'P 1'
#
loop_
_entity.id
_entity.type
_entity.pdbx_description
1 polymer ?
#
loop_
_entity_poly.entity_id
_entity_poly.type
_entity_poly.pdbx_seq_one_letter_code
_entity_poly.pdbx_strand_id
1 'polypeptide(L)' 'MVAVDARGKAGKTRTWARGRGIYDISAPITAQAAVLASEDGFELVGTVAPAQVFDLDSLFSTLEAFEIEYGTSTDRTQ' A
#
# COMPACT_ATOMS: atom_id res chain seq x y z
N MET A 1 -9.11 10.18 -1.61
CA MET A 1 -7.86 9.92 -2.36
C MET A 1 -6.68 10.06 -1.41
N VAL A 2 -5.75 9.12 -1.47
CA VAL A 2 -4.45 9.17 -0.78
C VAL A 2 -3.37 9.20 -1.85
N ALA A 3 -2.39 10.10 -1.73
CA ALA A 3 -1.25 10.17 -2.63
C ALA A 3 0.02 10.43 -1.85
N VAL A 4 1.09 9.74 -2.24
CA VAL A 4 2.42 9.86 -1.65
C VAL A 4 3.38 10.28 -2.76
N ASP A 5 4.04 11.41 -2.57
CA ASP A 5 5.07 11.93 -3.46
C ASP A 5 6.45 11.75 -2.80
N ALA A 6 7.29 10.92 -3.41
CA ALA A 6 8.68 10.72 -3.01
C ALA A 6 9.62 11.46 -3.97
N ARG A 7 10.60 12.17 -3.41
CA ARG A 7 11.65 12.87 -4.19
C ARG A 7 13.02 12.35 -3.76
N GLY A 8 13.80 11.86 -4.72
CA GLY A 8 15.16 11.36 -4.50
C GLY A 8 16.14 11.90 -5.52
N LYS A 9 17.42 11.52 -5.39
CA LYS A 9 18.47 11.92 -6.33
C LYS A 9 18.19 11.49 -7.77
N ALA A 10 17.48 10.38 -7.96
CA ALA A 10 17.15 9.81 -9.26
C ALA A 10 15.86 10.38 -9.90
N GLY A 11 15.12 11.25 -9.20
CA GLY A 11 13.88 11.83 -9.70
C GLY A 11 12.74 11.85 -8.68
N LYS A 12 11.52 11.92 -9.17
CA LYS A 12 10.29 11.99 -8.37
C LYS A 12 9.38 10.81 -8.70
N THR A 13 8.81 10.19 -7.68
CA THR A 13 7.81 9.13 -7.84
C THR A 13 6.56 9.52 -7.07
N ARG A 14 5.41 9.31 -7.71
CA ARG A 14 4.10 9.47 -7.08
C ARG A 14 3.35 8.15 -7.13
N THR A 15 2.85 7.72 -5.98
CA THR A 15 1.91 6.59 -5.88
C THR A 15 0.60 7.08 -5.28
N TRP A 16 -0.53 6.61 -5.77
CA TRP A 16 -1.84 7.07 -5.33
C TRP A 16 -2.90 5.97 -5.35
N ALA A 17 -3.93 6.15 -4.51
CA ALA A 17 -5.14 5.33 -4.46
C ALA A 17 -6.39 6.23 -4.31
N ARG A 18 -7.48 5.85 -4.96
CA ARG A 18 -8.74 6.60 -5.01
C ARG A 18 -9.94 5.68 -4.76
N GLY A 19 -10.58 5.89 -3.61
CA GLY A 19 -11.93 5.40 -3.29
C GLY A 19 -12.91 6.56 -3.08
N ARG A 20 -14.18 6.26 -2.75
CA ARG A 20 -15.23 7.26 -2.49
C ARG A 20 -15.01 7.99 -1.17
N GLY A 21 -14.33 7.33 -0.23
CA GLY A 21 -13.84 7.89 1.02
C GLY A 21 -12.51 7.29 1.46
N ILE A 22 -11.96 7.76 2.58
CA ILE A 22 -10.72 7.20 3.13
C ILE A 22 -10.90 5.75 3.58
N TYR A 23 -12.09 5.39 4.08
CA TYR A 23 -12.39 4.05 4.57
C TYR A 23 -12.50 3.00 3.46
N ASP A 24 -12.89 3.40 2.24
CA ASP A 24 -12.85 2.50 1.08
C ASP A 24 -11.41 2.05 0.76
N ILE A 25 -10.40 2.85 1.15
CA ILE A 25 -8.98 2.53 0.95
C ILE A 25 -8.43 1.80 2.18
N SER A 26 -8.66 2.34 3.38
CA SER A 26 -8.01 1.83 4.58
C SER A 26 -8.60 0.52 5.11
N ALA A 27 -9.91 0.26 4.94
CA ALA A 27 -10.54 -0.95 5.47
C ALA A 27 -10.02 -2.23 4.80
N PRO A 28 -9.91 -2.31 3.45
CA PRO A 28 -9.34 -3.49 2.78
C PRO A 28 -7.89 -3.76 3.15
N ILE A 29 -7.06 -2.71 3.20
CA ILE A 29 -5.65 -2.80 3.64
C ILE A 29 -5.59 -3.33 5.09
N THR A 30 -6.44 -2.83 5.98
CA THR A 30 -6.45 -3.28 7.38
C THR A 30 -6.89 -4.75 7.48
N ALA A 31 -7.90 -5.16 6.72
CA ALA A 31 -8.38 -6.54 6.70
C ALA A 31 -7.31 -7.50 6.17
N GLN A 32 -6.65 -7.17 5.06
CA GLN A 32 -5.58 -8.01 4.51
C GLN A 32 -4.37 -8.10 5.44
N ALA A 33 -4.01 -7.00 6.14
CA ALA A 33 -2.94 -7.04 7.13
C ALA A 33 -3.26 -8.02 8.26
N ALA A 34 -4.50 -8.05 8.74
CA ALA A 34 -4.93 -8.99 9.78
C ALA A 34 -4.85 -10.45 9.30
N VAL A 35 -5.19 -10.71 8.03
CA VAL A 35 -5.03 -12.05 7.43
C VAL A 35 -3.56 -12.44 7.39
N LEU A 36 -2.69 -11.61 6.80
CA LEU A 36 -1.25 -11.90 6.68
C LEU A 36 -0.58 -12.11 8.05
N ALA A 37 -0.94 -11.29 9.04
CA ALA A 37 -0.42 -11.41 10.39
C ALA A 37 -0.90 -12.68 11.13
N SER A 38 -1.94 -13.35 10.63
CA SER A 38 -2.48 -14.59 11.20
C SER A 38 -1.93 -15.86 10.56
N GLU A 39 -1.16 -15.75 9.47
CA GLU A 39 -0.58 -16.90 8.78
C GLU A 39 0.56 -17.52 9.60
N ASP A 40 0.66 -18.85 9.60
CA ASP A 40 1.67 -19.61 10.37
C ASP A 40 3.13 -19.22 10.05
N GLY A 41 3.36 -18.54 8.92
CA GLY A 41 4.68 -18.05 8.48
C GLY A 41 5.03 -16.63 8.90
N PHE A 42 4.16 -15.91 9.63
CA PHE A 42 4.41 -14.54 10.04
C PHE A 42 5.22 -14.48 11.34
N GLU A 43 6.52 -14.16 11.24
CA GLU A 43 7.46 -14.27 12.36
C GLU A 43 7.54 -13.04 13.28
N LEU A 44 6.96 -11.90 12.89
CA LEU A 44 7.04 -10.66 13.67
C LEU A 44 6.01 -10.63 14.79
N VAL A 45 6.46 -10.37 16.02
CA VAL A 45 5.60 -10.32 17.22
C VAL A 45 5.57 -8.91 17.80
N GLY A 46 4.39 -8.48 18.29
CA GLY A 46 4.19 -7.17 18.92
C GLY A 46 3.53 -6.14 17.98
N THR A 47 3.78 -4.85 18.21
CA THR A 47 3.24 -3.78 17.36
C THR A 47 4.11 -3.62 16.11
N VAL A 48 3.57 -3.98 14.95
CA VAL A 48 4.23 -3.87 13.65
C VAL A 48 3.69 -2.69 12.85
N ALA A 49 4.57 -2.02 12.10
CA ALA A 49 4.16 -0.99 11.15
C ALA A 49 3.57 -1.63 9.88
N PRO A 50 2.62 -0.98 9.18
CA PRO A 50 2.00 -1.52 7.97
C PRO A 50 3.02 -1.93 6.88
N ALA A 51 4.11 -1.18 6.73
CA ALA A 51 5.19 -1.50 5.77
C ALA A 51 6.02 -2.75 6.14
N GLN A 52 5.83 -3.31 7.32
CA GLN A 52 6.41 -4.59 7.74
C GLN A 52 5.46 -5.76 7.48
N VAL A 53 4.18 -5.49 7.21
CA VAL A 53 3.16 -6.50 6.90
C VAL A 53 2.97 -6.62 5.40
N PHE A 54 2.97 -5.48 4.69
CA PHE A 54 2.82 -5.44 3.24
C PHE A 54 4.15 -5.18 2.55
N ASP A 55 4.49 -6.03 1.58
CA ASP A 55 5.28 -5.57 0.45
C ASP A 55 4.40 -4.75 -0.53
N LEU A 56 5.05 -4.11 -1.50
CA LEU A 56 4.37 -3.23 -2.43
C LEU A 56 3.39 -3.98 -3.36
N ASP A 57 3.75 -5.20 -3.75
CA ASP A 57 2.96 -6.01 -4.66
C ASP A 57 1.68 -6.50 -3.97
N SER A 58 1.79 -6.99 -2.74
CA SER A 58 0.66 -7.40 -1.88
C SER A 58 -0.29 -6.24 -1.60
N LEU A 59 0.25 -5.03 -1.36
CA LEU A 59 -0.58 -3.84 -1.22
C LEU A 59 -1.38 -3.56 -2.49
N PHE A 60 -0.76 -3.61 -3.67
CA PHE A 60 -1.46 -3.35 -4.93
C PHE A 60 -2.47 -4.45 -5.28
N SER A 61 -2.14 -5.72 -5.06
CA SER A 61 -3.09 -6.82 -5.21
C SER A 61 -4.30 -6.67 -4.28
N THR A 62 -4.10 -6.15 -3.06
CA THR A 62 -5.20 -5.84 -2.15
C THR A 62 -6.10 -4.73 -2.72
N LEU A 63 -5.51 -3.67 -3.27
CA LEU A 63 -6.31 -2.59 -3.88
C LEU A 63 -7.09 -3.09 -5.10
N GLU A 64 -6.47 -3.91 -5.93
CA GLU A 64 -7.10 -4.52 -7.12
C GLU A 64 -8.27 -5.44 -6.74
N ALA A 65 -8.10 -6.31 -5.74
CA ALA A 65 -9.14 -7.24 -5.29
C ALA A 65 -10.42 -6.55 -4.77
N PHE A 66 -10.31 -5.29 -4.34
CA PHE A 66 -11.43 -4.47 -3.87
C PHE A 66 -11.85 -3.41 -4.89
N GLU A 67 -11.39 -3.52 -6.14
CA GLU A 67 -11.69 -2.61 -7.24
C GLU A 67 -11.36 -1.14 -6.94
N ILE A 68 -10.32 -0.91 -6.11
CA ILE A 68 -9.86 0.43 -5.77
C ILE A 68 -8.95 0.91 -6.89
N GLU A 69 -9.23 2.10 -7.42
CA GLU A 69 -8.37 2.73 -8.42
C GLU A 69 -7.01 3.11 -7.80
N TYR A 70 -5.90 2.69 -8.41
CA TYR A 70 -4.55 3.04 -7.97
C TYR A 70 -3.60 3.26 -9.14
N GLY A 71 -2.46 3.89 -8.86
CA GLY A 71 -1.42 4.06 -9.88
C GLY A 71 -0.10 4.58 -9.34
N THR A 72 0.94 4.42 -10.15
CA THR A 72 2.28 4.97 -9.91
C THR A 72 2.75 5.73 -11.15
N SER A 73 3.31 6.93 -10.95
CA SER A 73 3.95 7.72 -12.00
C SER A 73 5.35 8.15 -11.56
N THR A 74 6.34 8.00 -12.43
CA THR A 74 7.75 8.32 -12.14
C THR A 74 8.27 9.33 -13.16
N ASP A 75 8.90 10.39 -12.67
CA ASP A 75 9.61 11.40 -13.45
C ASP A 75 11.11 11.29 -13.14
N ARG A 76 11.92 10.98 -14.15
CA ARG A 76 13.37 10.78 -14.01
C ARG A 76 14.11 12.03 -14.48
N THR A 77 15.03 12.52 -13.66
CA THR A 77 16.02 13.51 -14.10
C THR A 77 16.96 12.84 -15.09
N GLN A 78 16.94 13.29 -16.35
CA GLN A 78 17.93 12.90 -17.37
C GLN A 78 19.32 13.43 -17.01
#